data_AF-K1SK16-F1
#
_entry.id   AF-K1SK16-F1
#
_cell.length_a   1.000
_cell.length_b   1.000
_cell.length_c   1.000
_cell.angle_alpha   90.00
_cell.angle_beta   90.00
_cell.angle_gamma   90.00
#
_symmetry.space_group_name_H-M   'P 1'
#
loop_
_entity.id
_entity.type
_entity.pdbx_description
1 polymer ?
#
loop_
_entity_poly.entity_id
_entity_poly.type
_entity_poly.pdbx_seq_one_letter_code
_entity_poly.pdbx_strand_id
1 'polypeptide(L)'
;VDSTKGISDFDSAILERLKKQNIPYIIVMNKCGLLDTVPPKTDGTIYTDALNGTNIYELKELIGSRLDVKDEKMCICRDLLNPGDIAVLVVPIDKAAPKGRLILPQQQTIRDVLEAGAISAVCRETELTATLSKLSEKPKIVITDSQVFSRVSQEVPDDVMLTSFSILM
;
A
#
# COMPACT_ATOMS: atom_id res chain seq x y z
N VAL A 1 22.37 18.85 -9.51
CA VAL A 1 23.34 19.95 -9.35
C VAL A 1 24.19 20.05 -10.60
N ASP A 2 24.50 21.26 -11.08
CA ASP A 2 25.47 21.45 -12.17
C ASP A 2 26.89 21.29 -11.60
N SER A 3 27.63 20.29 -12.07
CA SER A 3 28.95 19.97 -11.52
C SER A 3 29.96 21.09 -11.68
N THR A 4 29.80 21.96 -12.69
CA THR A 4 30.69 23.10 -12.93
C THR A 4 30.48 24.24 -11.95
N LYS A 5 29.31 24.29 -11.30
CA LYS A 5 28.94 25.35 -10.34
C LYS A 5 28.98 24.88 -8.89
N GLY A 6 28.97 23.56 -8.67
CA GLY A 6 28.89 22.98 -7.34
C GLY A 6 27.51 23.17 -6.69
N ILE A 7 27.41 22.79 -5.42
CA ILE A 7 26.20 22.91 -4.61
C ILE A 7 26.01 24.39 -4.24
N SER A 8 24.88 24.98 -4.63
CA SER A 8 24.53 26.35 -4.27
C SER A 8 23.83 26.44 -2.91
N ASP A 9 23.62 27.67 -2.43
CA ASP A 9 22.82 27.92 -1.21
C ASP A 9 21.39 27.40 -1.35
N PHE A 10 20.83 27.45 -2.57
CA PHE A 10 19.51 26.91 -2.86
C PHE A 10 19.48 25.38 -2.73
N ASP A 11 20.49 24.69 -3.29
CA ASP A 11 20.61 23.24 -3.18
C ASP A 11 20.81 22.82 -1.71
N SER A 12 21.59 23.60 -0.95
CA SER A 12 21.83 23.36 0.47
C SER A 12 20.56 23.48 1.30
N ALA A 13 19.72 24.49 1.03
CA ALA A 13 18.42 24.65 1.69
C ALA A 13 17.48 23.48 1.41
N ILE A 14 17.49 22.93 0.18
CA ILE A 14 16.72 21.73 -0.16
C ILE A 14 17.26 20.51 0.60
N LEU A 15 18.58 20.32 0.64
CA LEU A 15 19.20 19.21 1.36
C LEU A 15 18.88 19.24 2.86
N GLU A 16 18.85 20.42 3.48
CA GLU A 16 18.43 20.55 4.88
C GLU A 16 16.98 20.13 5.09
N ARG A 17 16.07 20.51 4.18
CA ARG A 17 14.66 20.13 4.27
C ARG A 17 14.48 18.62 4.13
N LEU A 18 15.18 18.00 3.18
CA LEU A 18 15.15 16.54 2.97
C LEU A 18 15.65 15.79 4.22
N LYS A 19 16.74 16.26 4.83
CA LYS A 19 17.26 15.70 6.09
C LYS A 19 16.28 15.86 7.25
N LYS A 20 15.67 17.05 7.42
CA LYS A 20 14.69 17.30 8.50
C LYS A 20 13.45 16.40 8.38
N GLN A 21 13.07 16.01 7.17
CA GLN A 21 11.93 15.15 6.91
C GLN A 21 12.29 13.65 6.83
N ASN A 22 13.54 13.27 7.12
CA ASN A 22 14.05 11.91 6.95
C ASN A 22 13.77 11.31 5.57
N ILE A 23 13.78 12.13 4.51
CA ILE A 23 13.54 11.69 3.14
C ILE A 23 14.86 11.19 2.56
N PRO A 24 14.98 9.93 2.12
CA PRO A 24 16.15 9.42 1.42
C PRO A 24 16.40 10.18 0.11
N TYR A 25 17.66 10.51 -0.18
CA TYR A 25 18.00 11.26 -1.39
C TYR A 25 19.32 10.82 -2.01
N ILE A 26 19.54 11.22 -3.26
CA ILE A 26 20.78 11.03 -4.02
C ILE A 26 21.16 12.39 -4.62
N ILE A 27 22.42 12.79 -4.49
CA ILE A 27 22.94 14.00 -5.15
C ILE A 27 23.45 13.61 -6.53
N VAL A 28 22.81 14.14 -7.58
CA VAL A 28 23.24 13.93 -8.96
C VAL A 28 23.97 15.18 -9.45
N MET A 29 25.28 15.04 -9.66
CA MET A 29 26.18 16.06 -10.19
C MET A 29 26.24 15.90 -11.71
N ASN A 30 25.39 16.61 -12.44
CA ASN A 30 25.29 16.49 -13.90
C ASN A 30 26.33 17.38 -14.61
N LYS A 31 26.58 17.12 -15.90
CA LYS A 31 27.59 17.79 -16.74
C LYS A 31 29.03 17.49 -16.32
N CYS A 32 29.30 16.28 -15.82
CA CYS A 32 30.65 15.91 -15.40
C CYS A 32 31.67 15.89 -16.54
N GLY A 33 31.23 15.76 -17.81
CA GLY A 33 32.10 15.87 -18.99
C GLY A 33 32.74 17.24 -19.21
N LEU A 34 32.30 18.27 -18.46
CA LEU A 34 32.90 19.61 -18.48
C LEU A 34 33.94 19.83 -17.37
N LEU A 35 34.24 18.81 -16.57
CA LEU A 35 35.24 18.89 -15.49
C LEU A 35 36.60 18.37 -15.97
N ASP A 36 37.68 19.04 -15.57
CA ASP A 36 39.05 18.58 -15.80
C ASP A 36 39.35 17.26 -15.06
N THR A 37 38.71 17.05 -13.92
CA THR A 37 38.81 15.81 -13.14
C THR A 37 37.46 15.53 -12.48
N VAL A 38 36.87 14.38 -12.81
CA VAL A 38 35.61 13.94 -12.21
C VAL A 38 35.90 13.27 -10.87
N PRO A 39 35.35 13.78 -9.75
CA PRO A 39 35.52 13.14 -8.45
C PRO A 39 34.89 11.74 -8.42
N PRO A 40 35.39 10.82 -7.58
CA PRO A 40 34.83 9.49 -7.48
C PRO A 40 33.39 9.53 -6.94
N LYS A 41 32.58 8.55 -7.38
CA LYS A 41 31.26 8.28 -6.80
C LYS A 41 31.41 7.99 -5.31
N THR A 42 30.49 8.54 -4.52
CA THR A 42 30.32 8.18 -3.10
C THR A 42 28.96 7.54 -2.92
N ASP A 43 28.65 7.03 -1.74
CA ASP A 43 27.31 6.52 -1.44
C ASP A 43 26.25 7.57 -1.78
N GLY A 44 26.40 8.82 -1.30
CA GLY A 44 25.38 9.86 -1.44
C GLY A 44 25.35 10.59 -2.78
N THR A 45 26.42 10.50 -3.59
CA THR A 45 26.64 11.42 -4.72
C THR A 45 27.19 10.68 -5.94
N ILE A 46 26.58 10.93 -7.11
CA ILE A 46 27.00 10.39 -8.41
C ILE A 46 27.17 11.50 -9.44
N TYR A 47 28.23 11.42 -10.24
CA TYR A 47 28.52 12.33 -11.33
C TYR A 47 28.00 11.76 -12.64
N THR A 48 27.24 12.55 -13.41
CA THR A 48 26.60 12.12 -14.65
C THR A 48 26.84 13.11 -15.78
N ASP A 49 26.73 12.60 -17.00
CA ASP A 49 26.64 13.43 -18.20
C ASP A 49 25.37 13.02 -18.97
N ALA A 50 24.32 13.82 -18.83
CA ALA A 50 23.05 13.56 -19.49
C ALA A 50 23.14 13.63 -21.03
N LEU A 51 24.13 14.35 -21.59
CA LEU A 51 24.29 14.46 -23.04
C LEU A 51 24.96 13.21 -23.62
N ASN A 52 26.01 12.73 -22.94
CA ASN A 52 26.80 11.57 -23.40
C ASN A 52 26.33 10.24 -22.80
N GLY A 53 25.38 10.27 -21.86
CA GLY A 53 24.84 9.08 -21.18
C GLY A 53 25.75 8.52 -20.07
N THR A 54 26.81 9.23 -19.68
CA THR A 54 27.76 8.77 -18.66
C THR A 54 27.07 8.60 -17.31
N ASN A 55 27.28 7.44 -16.68
CA ASN A 55 26.77 7.06 -15.35
C ASN A 55 25.23 7.05 -15.20
N ILE A 56 24.47 7.07 -16.31
CA ILE A 56 23.00 7.04 -16.27
C ILE A 56 22.48 5.66 -15.84
N TYR A 57 23.14 4.58 -16.27
CA TYR A 57 22.79 3.23 -15.84
C TYR A 57 23.07 3.05 -14.33
N GLU A 58 24.24 3.48 -13.89
CA GLU A 58 24.70 3.45 -12.50
C GLU A 58 23.81 4.30 -11.58
N LEU A 59 23.27 5.42 -12.09
CA LEU A 59 22.26 6.21 -11.40
C LEU A 59 20.97 5.42 -11.21
N LYS A 60 20.49 4.70 -12.24
CA LYS A 60 19.29 3.85 -12.13
C LYS A 60 19.48 2.74 -11.10
N GLU A 61 20.63 2.06 -11.12
CA GLU A 61 20.97 1.04 -10.12
C GLU A 61 21.06 1.63 -8.70
N LEU A 62 21.61 2.85 -8.55
CA LEU A 62 21.67 3.53 -7.26
C LEU A 62 20.28 3.96 -6.74
N ILE A 63 19.37 4.35 -7.63
CA ILE A 63 17.96 4.59 -7.27
C ILE A 63 17.31 3.26 -6.85
N GLY A 64 17.48 2.20 -7.64
CA GLY A 64 16.92 0.87 -7.36
C GLY A 64 17.35 0.30 -6.01
N SER A 65 18.65 0.37 -5.70
CA SER A 65 19.21 -0.10 -4.41
C SER A 65 18.77 0.72 -3.19
N ARG A 66 18.24 1.93 -3.39
CA ARG A 66 17.76 2.81 -2.31
C ARG A 66 16.26 2.81 -2.13
N LEU A 67 15.54 2.22 -3.07
CA LEU A 67 14.15 1.89 -2.84
C LEU A 67 14.15 0.75 -1.81
N ASP A 68 13.92 1.10 -0.56
CA ASP A 68 13.38 0.16 0.41
C ASP A 68 11.96 -0.15 -0.06
N VAL A 69 11.85 -0.98 -1.10
CA VAL A 69 10.60 -1.65 -1.45
C VAL A 69 10.39 -2.64 -0.33
N LYS A 70 10.03 -2.11 0.84
CA LYS A 70 9.27 -2.90 1.78
C LYS A 70 8.10 -3.36 0.95
N ASP A 71 8.04 -4.66 0.77
CA ASP A 71 6.86 -5.39 0.36
C ASP A 71 5.84 -5.22 1.52
N GLU A 72 5.56 -3.98 1.93
CA GLU A 72 4.34 -3.56 2.59
C GLU A 72 3.27 -3.79 1.53
N LYS A 73 2.97 -5.08 1.32
CA LYS A 73 1.69 -5.52 0.83
C LYS A 73 0.72 -4.93 1.81
N MET A 74 0.23 -3.73 1.50
CA MET A 74 -0.84 -3.06 2.19
C MET A 74 -1.98 -4.08 2.26
N CYS A 75 -2.08 -4.76 3.39
CA CYS A 75 -3.11 -5.74 3.60
C CYS A 75 -4.40 -5.02 3.99
N ILE A 76 -5.52 -5.57 3.57
CA ILE A 76 -6.83 -4.96 3.77
C ILE A 76 -7.33 -5.29 5.17
N CYS A 77 -7.23 -6.55 5.57
CA CYS A 77 -7.63 -7.04 6.88
C CYS A 77 -6.83 -8.24 7.38
N ARG A 78 -5.84 -8.72 6.62
CA ARG A 78 -5.02 -9.88 6.97
C ARG A 78 -4.28 -9.72 8.29
N ASP A 79 -3.89 -8.51 8.65
CA ASP A 79 -3.27 -8.17 9.94
C ASP A 79 -4.22 -8.29 11.14
N LEU A 80 -5.54 -8.37 10.90
CA LEU A 80 -6.58 -8.56 11.91
C LEU A 80 -6.97 -10.04 12.09
N LEU A 81 -6.42 -10.94 11.28
CA LEU A 81 -6.85 -12.34 11.16
C LEU A 81 -5.70 -13.31 11.44
N ASN A 82 -6.03 -14.42 12.09
CA ASN A 82 -5.16 -15.58 12.25
C ASN A 82 -5.64 -16.74 11.36
N PRO A 83 -4.77 -17.72 11.05
CA PRO A 83 -5.19 -18.93 10.36
C PRO A 83 -6.35 -19.62 11.08
N GLY A 84 -7.40 -19.95 10.33
CA GLY A 84 -8.63 -20.56 10.85
C GLY A 84 -9.71 -19.57 11.33
N ASP A 85 -9.39 -18.28 11.54
CA ASP A 85 -10.40 -17.27 11.87
C ASP A 85 -11.47 -17.17 10.77
N ILE A 86 -12.71 -16.82 11.13
CA ILE A 86 -13.79 -16.60 10.16
C ILE A 86 -14.01 -15.10 9.97
N ALA A 87 -13.94 -14.64 8.73
CA ALA A 87 -14.36 -13.30 8.31
C ALA A 87 -15.68 -13.40 7.52
N VAL A 88 -16.71 -12.67 7.96
CA VAL A 88 -18.00 -12.61 7.26
C VAL A 88 -18.08 -11.32 6.46
N LEU A 89 -18.20 -11.43 5.14
CA LEU A 89 -18.32 -10.32 4.21
C LEU A 89 -19.79 -10.16 3.79
N VAL A 90 -20.42 -9.06 4.19
CA VAL A 90 -21.81 -8.74 3.89
C VAL A 90 -21.87 -7.86 2.65
N VAL A 91 -22.30 -8.45 1.53
CA VAL A 91 -22.30 -7.83 0.21
C VAL A 91 -23.73 -7.73 -0.31
N PRO A 92 -24.34 -6.53 -0.31
CA PRO A 92 -25.65 -6.34 -0.94
C PRO A 92 -25.56 -6.59 -2.44
N ILE A 93 -26.64 -7.10 -3.05
CA ILE A 93 -26.74 -7.20 -4.52
C ILE A 93 -27.00 -5.79 -5.04
N ASP A 94 -25.91 -5.06 -5.26
CA ASP A 94 -25.96 -3.65 -5.60
C ASP A 94 -25.87 -3.40 -7.11
N LYS A 95 -26.48 -2.32 -7.59
CA LYS A 95 -26.50 -1.94 -9.03
C LYS A 95 -25.11 -1.60 -9.59
N ALA A 96 -24.15 -1.26 -8.72
CA ALA A 96 -22.81 -0.85 -9.09
C ALA A 96 -21.91 -2.04 -9.52
N ALA A 97 -22.27 -3.26 -9.13
CA ALA A 97 -21.52 -4.45 -9.51
C ALA A 97 -21.84 -4.85 -10.96
N PRO A 98 -20.84 -5.13 -11.81
CA PRO A 98 -21.10 -5.61 -13.15
C PRO A 98 -21.87 -6.94 -13.08
N LYS A 99 -22.85 -7.13 -13.97
CA LYS A 99 -23.70 -8.32 -13.98
C LYS A 99 -22.86 -9.60 -13.85
N GLY A 100 -23.13 -10.39 -12.80
CA GLY A 100 -22.46 -11.66 -12.52
C GLY A 100 -21.06 -11.57 -11.89
N ARG A 101 -20.66 -10.41 -11.33
CA ARG A 101 -19.33 -10.20 -10.74
C ARG A 101 -19.42 -9.42 -9.43
N LEU A 102 -18.46 -9.65 -8.53
CA LEU A 102 -18.21 -8.80 -7.36
C LEU A 102 -17.43 -7.54 -7.77
N ILE A 103 -17.54 -6.45 -7.02
CA ILE A 103 -16.66 -5.28 -7.25
C ILE A 103 -15.24 -5.55 -6.71
N LEU A 104 -14.26 -4.80 -7.21
CA LEU A 104 -12.85 -5.01 -6.88
C LEU A 104 -12.58 -5.04 -5.35
N PRO A 105 -13.11 -4.11 -4.53
CA PRO A 105 -13.00 -4.18 -3.07
C PRO A 105 -13.32 -5.53 -2.44
N GLN A 106 -14.43 -6.14 -2.86
CA GLN A 106 -14.92 -7.40 -2.32
C GLN A 106 -14.01 -8.54 -2.74
N GLN A 107 -13.56 -8.54 -4.00
CA GLN A 107 -12.61 -9.55 -4.50
C GLN A 107 -11.26 -9.48 -3.76
N GLN A 108 -10.73 -8.28 -3.56
CA GLN A 108 -9.47 -8.07 -2.86
C GLN A 108 -9.57 -8.48 -1.39
N THR A 109 -10.66 -8.12 -0.71
CA THR A 109 -10.88 -8.51 0.70
C THR A 109 -10.99 -10.02 0.84
N ILE A 110 -11.76 -10.71 -0.01
CA ILE A 110 -11.84 -12.19 -0.01
C ILE A 110 -10.45 -12.79 -0.18
N ARG A 111 -9.67 -12.27 -1.13
CA ARG A 111 -8.32 -12.76 -1.39
C ARG A 111 -7.41 -12.55 -0.18
N ASP A 112 -7.45 -11.39 0.45
CA ASP A 112 -6.63 -11.05 1.61
C ASP A 112 -6.95 -11.93 2.83
N VAL A 113 -8.23 -12.22 3.07
CA VAL A 113 -8.67 -13.21 4.08
C VAL A 113 -8.06 -14.59 3.81
N LEU A 114 -8.11 -15.06 2.55
CA LEU A 114 -7.54 -16.36 2.18
C LEU A 114 -6.01 -16.37 2.33
N GLU A 115 -5.33 -15.26 2.07
CA GLU A 115 -3.88 -15.13 2.29
C GLU A 115 -3.49 -15.12 3.78
N ALA A 116 -4.42 -14.79 4.68
CA ALA A 116 -4.27 -14.97 6.12
C ALA A 116 -4.39 -16.44 6.56
N GLY A 117 -4.84 -17.34 5.68
CA GLY A 117 -5.25 -18.70 6.06
C GLY A 117 -6.58 -18.74 6.81
N ALA A 118 -7.37 -17.67 6.73
CA ALA A 118 -8.68 -17.54 7.34
C ALA A 118 -9.80 -17.98 6.38
N ILE A 119 -11.02 -18.10 6.91
CA ILE A 119 -12.22 -18.53 6.18
C ILE A 119 -13.03 -17.29 5.81
N SER A 120 -13.24 -17.08 4.51
CA SER A 120 -14.13 -16.03 4.01
C SER A 120 -15.55 -16.57 3.80
N ALA A 121 -16.51 -16.14 4.61
CA ALA A 121 -17.93 -16.40 4.41
C ALA A 121 -18.60 -15.16 3.79
N VAL A 122 -19.37 -15.32 2.71
CA VAL A 122 -20.00 -14.20 2.00
C VAL A 122 -21.51 -14.39 1.98
N CYS A 123 -22.27 -13.36 2.38
CA CYS A 123 -23.73 -13.36 2.31
C CYS A 123 -24.26 -11.96 2.00
N ARG A 124 -25.56 -11.84 1.71
CA ARG A 124 -26.23 -10.53 1.66
C ARG A 124 -26.63 -10.10 3.06
N GLU A 125 -26.99 -8.84 3.19
CA GLU A 125 -27.56 -8.28 4.42
C GLU A 125 -28.86 -9.00 4.83
N THR A 126 -29.59 -9.57 3.87
CA THR A 126 -30.82 -10.35 4.14
C THR A 126 -30.57 -11.70 4.78
N GLU A 127 -29.41 -12.31 4.54
CA GLU A 127 -29.06 -13.61 5.10
C GLU A 127 -28.10 -13.53 6.30
N LEU A 128 -27.66 -12.33 6.71
CA LEU A 128 -26.64 -12.16 7.74
C LEU A 128 -26.98 -12.92 9.04
N THR A 129 -28.14 -12.66 9.65
CA THR A 129 -28.58 -13.38 10.86
C THR A 129 -28.54 -14.90 10.68
N ALA A 130 -29.03 -15.41 9.56
CA ALA A 130 -29.04 -16.85 9.28
C ALA A 130 -27.63 -17.40 9.06
N THR A 131 -26.75 -16.65 8.42
CA THR A 131 -25.33 -16.96 8.26
C THR A 131 -24.65 -17.07 9.61
N LEU A 132 -24.78 -16.06 10.47
CA LEU A 132 -24.19 -16.05 11.81
C LEU A 132 -24.66 -17.25 12.65
N SER A 133 -25.95 -17.60 12.58
CA SER A 133 -26.51 -18.76 13.31
C SER A 133 -26.01 -20.13 12.82
N LYS A 134 -25.52 -20.22 11.58
CA LYS A 134 -25.05 -21.47 10.97
C LYS A 134 -23.56 -21.72 11.20
N LEU A 135 -22.82 -20.70 11.60
CA LEU A 135 -21.42 -20.85 11.94
C LEU A 135 -21.32 -21.58 13.29
N SER A 136 -20.48 -22.61 13.35
CA SER A 136 -20.18 -23.31 14.60
C SER A 136 -19.41 -22.44 15.60
N GLU A 137 -18.74 -21.41 15.10
CA GLU A 137 -17.90 -20.48 15.85
C GLU A 137 -18.24 -19.05 15.45
N LYS A 138 -18.09 -18.10 16.39
CA LYS A 138 -18.32 -16.69 16.08
C LYS A 138 -17.25 -16.19 15.10
N PRO A 139 -17.62 -15.36 14.11
CA PRO A 139 -16.62 -14.75 13.25
C PRO A 139 -15.74 -13.77 14.04
N LYS A 140 -14.49 -13.66 13.62
CA LYS A 140 -13.53 -12.70 14.16
C LYS A 140 -13.89 -11.27 13.74
N ILE A 141 -14.35 -11.12 12.50
CA ILE A 141 -14.72 -9.83 11.92
C ILE A 141 -15.89 -9.98 10.95
N VAL A 142 -16.76 -8.97 10.95
CA VAL A 142 -17.79 -8.74 9.94
C VAL A 142 -17.40 -7.49 9.14
N ILE A 143 -17.33 -7.61 7.82
CA ILE A 143 -16.99 -6.54 6.90
C ILE A 143 -18.20 -6.31 6.00
N THR A 144 -18.73 -5.08 5.94
CA THR A 144 -19.97 -4.80 5.20
C THR A 144 -19.85 -3.64 4.23
N ASP A 145 -20.77 -3.54 3.28
CA ASP A 145 -20.92 -2.33 2.47
C ASP A 145 -21.49 -1.19 3.32
N SER A 146 -20.96 0.02 3.12
CA SER A 146 -21.36 1.22 3.86
C SER A 146 -22.86 1.53 3.70
N GLN A 147 -23.50 1.12 2.61
CA GLN A 147 -24.92 1.33 2.38
C GLN A 147 -25.83 0.56 3.35
N VAL A 148 -25.38 -0.60 3.83
CA VAL A 148 -26.17 -1.48 4.73
C VAL A 148 -25.58 -1.53 6.14
N PHE A 149 -24.55 -0.73 6.43
CA PHE A 149 -23.83 -0.73 7.71
C PHE A 149 -24.75 -0.55 8.93
N SER A 150 -25.71 0.39 8.86
CA SER A 150 -26.63 0.64 9.97
C SER A 150 -27.54 -0.56 10.29
N ARG A 151 -27.86 -1.38 9.29
CA ARG A 151 -28.64 -2.60 9.50
C ARG A 151 -27.76 -3.70 10.08
N VAL A 152 -26.60 -3.90 9.46
CA VAL A 152 -25.64 -4.94 9.86
C VAL A 152 -25.18 -4.74 11.31
N SER A 153 -24.88 -3.51 11.72
CA SER A 153 -24.49 -3.18 13.10
C SER A 153 -25.53 -3.53 14.17
N GLN A 154 -26.80 -3.71 13.81
CA GLN A 154 -27.84 -4.16 14.73
C GLN A 154 -27.92 -5.69 14.84
N GLU A 155 -27.45 -6.41 13.82
CA GLU A 155 -27.48 -7.87 13.75
C GLU A 155 -26.16 -8.51 14.25
N VAL A 156 -25.06 -7.76 14.25
CA VAL A 156 -23.73 -8.24 14.68
C VAL A 156 -23.58 -8.09 16.20
N PRO A 157 -23.16 -9.14 16.93
CA PRO A 157 -22.88 -9.05 18.36
C PRO A 157 -21.77 -8.04 18.69
N ASP A 158 -21.88 -7.32 19.81
CA ASP A 158 -20.92 -6.29 20.25
C ASP A 158 -19.49 -6.83 20.47
N ASP A 159 -19.33 -8.13 20.70
CA ASP A 159 -18.03 -8.78 20.90
C ASP A 159 -17.34 -9.18 19.58
N VAL A 160 -17.99 -8.97 18.43
CA VAL A 160 -17.46 -9.24 17.10
C VAL A 160 -17.01 -7.93 16.45
N MET A 161 -15.80 -7.91 15.87
CA MET A 161 -15.32 -6.72 15.18
C MET A 161 -16.21 -6.41 13.97
N LEU A 162 -16.58 -5.16 13.78
CA LEU A 162 -17.39 -4.70 12.66
C LEU A 162 -16.72 -3.52 11.96
N THR A 163 -16.60 -3.60 10.64
CA THR A 163 -16.07 -2.51 9.80
C THR A 163 -16.74 -2.53 8.43
N SER A 164 -16.44 -1.54 7.59
CA SER A 164 -16.89 -1.51 6.21
C SER A 164 -15.73 -1.66 5.22
N PHE A 165 -16.04 -2.10 3.99
CA PHE A 165 -15.06 -2.14 2.90
C PHE A 165 -14.37 -0.78 2.72
N SER A 166 -15.12 0.32 2.78
CA SER A 166 -14.56 1.67 2.57
C SER A 166 -13.68 2.17 3.71
N ILE A 167 -13.73 1.57 4.90
CA ILE A 167 -12.85 1.93 6.02
C ILE A 167 -11.52 1.18 5.91
N LEU A 168 -11.54 -0.03 5.35
CA LEU A 168 -10.34 -0.87 5.19
C LEU A 168 -9.48 -0.51 3.96
N MET A 169 -9.96 0.36 3.07
CA MET A 169 -9.30 0.72 1.81
C MET A 169 -8.95 2.20 1.72
#